data_AF-A0A1C5SC46-F1
#
_entry.id   AF-A0A1C5SC46-F1
#
_cell.length_a   1.000
_cell.length_b   1.000
_cell.length_c   1.000
_cell.angle_alpha   90.00
_cell.angle_beta   90.00
_cell.angle_gamma   90.00
#
_symmetry.space_group_name_H-M   'P 1'
#
loop_
_entity.id
_entity.type
_entity.pdbx_description
1 polymer ?
#
loop_
_entity_poly.entity_id
_entity_poly.type
_entity_poly.pdbx_seq_one_letter_code
_entity_poly.pdbx_strand_id
1 'polypeptide(L)' 'MENNMAIEYPMFCYQCEQTAGGKGCTKIGVCGKTPEIAVLQDLLIFQIKGISCYAK' A
#
# COMPACT_ATOMS: atom_id res chain seq x y z
N MET A 1 14.90 -16.68 7.83
CA MET A 1 14.46 -15.86 6.69
C MET A 1 13.96 -14.56 7.27
N GLU A 2 14.87 -13.61 7.47
CA GLU A 2 14.49 -12.24 7.85
C GLU A 2 13.66 -11.68 6.70
N ASN A 3 12.37 -11.48 6.95
CA ASN A 3 11.53 -10.78 6.01
C ASN A 3 12.03 -9.33 6.01
N ASN A 4 12.67 -8.91 4.92
CA ASN A 4 13.13 -7.55 4.65
C ASN A 4 11.95 -6.56 4.51
N MET A 5 11.08 -6.50 5.52
CA MET A 5 9.96 -5.58 5.57
C MET A 5 9.89 -4.92 6.95
N ALA A 6 11.05 -4.45 7.43
CA ALA A 6 11.04 -3.29 8.31
C ALA A 6 10.43 -2.14 7.49
N ILE A 7 9.10 -1.99 7.55
CA ILE A 7 8.45 -0.86 6.92
C ILE A 7 8.94 0.36 7.70
N GLU A 8 9.87 1.11 7.11
CA GLU A 8 10.43 2.34 7.71
C GLU A 8 9.33 3.38 7.98
N TYR A 9 8.12 3.16 7.44
CA TYR A 9 6.95 4.03 7.51
C TYR A 9 5.67 3.24 7.79
N PRO A 10 4.65 3.81 8.46
CA PRO A 10 3.39 3.12 8.75
C PRO A 10 2.54 2.78 7.50
N MET A 11 2.85 3.35 6.33
CA MET A 11 2.25 3.03 5.03
C MET A 11 3.17 3.43 3.87
N PHE A 12 2.85 3.00 2.65
CA PHE A 12 3.40 3.60 1.43
C PHE A 12 2.34 3.59 0.31
N CYS A 13 1.97 4.76 -0.21
CA CYS A 13 0.99 4.88 -1.29
C CYS A 13 1.37 5.99 -2.27
N TYR A 14 1.49 5.64 -3.55
CA TYR A 14 1.90 6.52 -4.66
C TYR A 14 0.94 6.51 -5.87
N GLN A 15 -0.29 6.03 -5.68
CA GLN A 15 -1.20 5.71 -6.80
C GLN A 15 -1.83 6.92 -7.50
N CYS A 16 -1.91 8.09 -6.85
CA CYS A 16 -2.57 9.27 -7.40
C CYS A 16 -1.56 10.39 -7.63
N GLU A 17 -1.92 11.33 -8.51
CA GLU A 17 -1.09 12.49 -8.84
C GLU A 17 -0.75 13.33 -7.59
N GLN A 18 -1.71 13.45 -6.66
CA GLN A 18 -1.62 14.31 -5.48
C GLN A 18 -0.81 13.70 -4.32
N THR A 19 0.06 12.73 -4.57
CA THR A 19 0.85 12.11 -3.50
C THR A 19 1.77 13.12 -2.81
N ALA A 20 2.09 12.87 -1.54
CA ALA A 20 2.94 13.77 -0.76
C ALA A 20 4.29 14.00 -1.45
N GLY A 21 4.58 15.26 -1.77
CA GLY A 21 5.80 15.68 -2.48
C GLY A 21 5.95 15.08 -3.89
N GLY A 22 4.88 14.58 -4.51
CA GLY A 22 4.93 13.91 -5.81
C GLY A 22 5.74 12.60 -5.80
N LYS A 23 5.93 11.98 -4.63
CA LYS A 23 6.73 10.76 -4.46
C LYS A 23 5.93 9.62 -3.86
N GLY A 24 5.30 9.86 -2.71
CA GLY A 24 4.57 8.82 -1.99
C GLY A 24 4.12 9.27 -0.61
N CYS A 25 2.92 8.85 -0.21
CA CYS A 25 2.35 9.08 1.10
C CYS A 25 2.85 8.00 2.08
N THR A 26 3.57 8.40 3.13
CA THR A 26 4.19 7.49 4.10
C THR A 26 3.61 7.54 5.51
N LYS A 27 2.83 8.59 5.83
CA LYS A 27 2.21 8.80 7.16
C LYS A 27 0.68 8.89 7.10
N ILE A 28 0.16 9.63 6.13
CA ILE A 28 -1.25 9.74 5.80
C ILE A 28 -1.35 10.11 4.32
N GLY A 29 -2.38 9.64 3.63
CA GLY A 29 -2.65 10.04 2.25
C GLY A 29 -3.09 11.50 2.18
N VAL A 30 -2.61 12.23 1.16
CA VAL A 30 -3.11 13.59 0.86
C VAL A 30 -4.63 13.57 0.58
N CYS A 31 -5.13 12.45 0.05
CA CYS A 31 -6.57 12.18 -0.13
C CYS A 31 -7.32 11.76 1.16
N GLY A 32 -6.66 11.76 2.33
CA GLY A 32 -7.26 11.36 3.61
C GLY A 32 -7.18 9.87 3.94
N LYS A 33 -6.55 9.03 3.09
CA LYS A 33 -6.37 7.60 3.37
C LYS A 33 -5.49 7.40 4.60
N THR A 34 -6.00 6.73 5.63
CA THR A 34 -5.21 6.39 6.83
C THR A 34 -4.25 5.23 6.58
N PRO A 35 -3.19 5.06 7.38
CA PRO A 35 -2.29 3.92 7.27
C PRO A 35 -2.98 2.57 7.37
N GLU A 36 -3.97 2.43 8.25
CA GLU A 36 -4.73 1.19 8.44
C GLU A 36 -5.48 0.82 7.16
N ILE A 37 -6.13 1.81 6.53
CA ILE A 37 -6.83 1.59 5.24
C ILE A 37 -5.83 1.27 4.13
N ALA A 38 -4.67 1.93 4.12
CA ALA A 38 -3.63 1.65 3.12
C ALA A 38 -3.14 0.20 3.22
N VAL A 39 -2.79 -0.27 4.41
CA VAL A 39 -2.35 -1.66 4.64
C VAL A 39 -3.43 -2.68 4.30
N LEU A 40 -4.70 -2.39 4.61
CA LEU A 40 -5.82 -3.26 4.22
C LEU A 40 -6.00 -3.33 2.69
N GLN A 41 -5.79 -2.22 1.98
CA GLN A 41 -5.81 -2.22 0.52
C GLN A 41 -4.61 -2.97 -0.07
N ASP A 42 -3.42 -2.85 0.52
CA ASP A 42 -2.25 -3.61 0.12
C ASP A 42 -2.49 -5.13 0.29
N LEU A 43 -3.07 -5.52 1.44
CA LEU A 43 -3.49 -6.91 1.69
C LEU A 43 -4.55 -7.38 0.69
N LEU A 44 -5.57 -6.56 0.41
CA LEU A 44 -6.61 -6.88 -0.57
C LEU A 44 -5.99 -7.15 -1.95
N ILE A 45 -5.07 -6.31 -2.42
CA ILE A 45 -4.39 -6.50 -3.70
C ILE A 45 -3.51 -7.76 -3.67
N PHE A 46 -2.82 -8.05 -2.56
CA PHE A 46 -2.06 -9.29 -2.42
C PHE A 46 -2.96 -10.53 -2.54
N GLN A 47 -4.13 -10.54 -1.88
CA GLN A 47 -5.08 -11.64 -1.98
C GLN A 47 -5.67 -11.77 -3.39
N ILE A 48 -6.02 -10.65 -4.04
CA ILE A 48 -6.54 -10.66 -5.42
C ILE A 48 -5.49 -11.21 -6.38
N LYS A 49 -4.21 -10.86 -6.22
CA LYS A 49 -3.12 -11.46 -7.00
C LYS A 49 -3.10 -12.98 -6.80
N GLY A 50 -3.23 -13.48 -5.57
CA GLY A 50 -3.30 -14.91 -5.31
C GLY A 50 -4.50 -15.61 -5.94
N ILE A 51 -5.69 -15.01 -5.90
CA ILE A 51 -6.90 -15.52 -6.56
C ILE A 51 -6.71 -15.54 -8.09
N SER A 52 -6.09 -14.50 -8.65
CA SER A 52 -5.86 -14.37 -10.10
C SER A 52 -5.04 -15.51 -10.68
N CYS A 53 -4.18 -16.16 -9.88
CA CYS A 53 -3.43 -17.35 -10.30
C CYS A 53 -4.34 -18.56 -10.64
N TYR A 54 -5.58 -18.58 -10.19
CA TYR A 54 -6.55 -19.65 -10.44
C TYR A 54 -7.63 -19.27 -11.48
N ALA A 55 -7.67 -18.00 -11.91
CA ALA A 55 -8.57 -17.56 -12.96
C ALA A 55 -8.01 -18.02 -14.33
N LYS A 56 -8.76 -18.86 -15.05
CA LYS A 56 -8.43 -19.34 -16.41
C LYS A 56 -8.94 -18.38 -17.47
#